data_AF-A0A935VCG7-F1
#
_entry.id   AF-A0A935VCG7-F1
#
_cell.length_a   1.000
_cell.length_b   1.000
_cell.length_c   1.000
_cell.angle_alpha   90.00
_cell.angle_beta   90.00
_cell.angle_gamma   90.00
#
_symmetry.space_group_name_H-M   'P 1'
#
loop_
_entity.id
_entity.type
_entity.pdbx_description
1 polymer ?
#
loop_
_entity_poly.entity_id
_entity_poly.type
_entity_poly.pdbx_seq_one_letter_code
_entity_poly.pdbx_strand_id
1 'polypeptide(L)'
;MIRSIALQKKQKKWLAPLPYGEPSETYGAKFKALMGPSPEAQMGIDKILASQSLWDATMSNSVARYLKENKRALVVHLVGAFHTESRLGTIEHLLRYRPKTRAIVVTVRYEDDFKTFDKAKHTDIGDYVILTDAKQPRSKR
;
A
#
# COMPACT_ATOMS: atom_id res chain seq x y z
N MET A 1 -14.00 5.53 -8.62
CA MET A 1 -13.74 4.09 -8.87
C MET A 1 -13.45 3.78 -10.31
N ILE A 2 -12.51 2.86 -10.54
CA ILE A 2 -12.44 2.13 -11.80
C ILE A 2 -13.45 0.97 -11.75
N ARG A 3 -14.53 1.08 -12.53
CA ARG A 3 -15.59 0.05 -12.61
C ARG A 3 -15.38 -0.94 -13.75
N SER A 4 -14.68 -0.54 -14.79
CA SER A 4 -14.31 -1.38 -15.92
C SER A 4 -12.99 -0.89 -16.51
N ILE A 5 -12.24 -1.82 -17.09
CA ILE A 5 -11.03 -1.53 -17.88
C ILE A 5 -11.14 -2.34 -19.17
N ALA A 6 -10.86 -1.68 -20.30
CA ALA A 6 -10.81 -2.32 -21.61
C ALA A 6 -9.53 -3.17 -21.74
N LEU A 7 -9.61 -4.41 -21.26
CA LEU A 7 -8.57 -5.44 -21.37
C LEU A 7 -9.22 -6.75 -21.84
N GLN A 8 -8.47 -7.61 -22.53
CA GLN A 8 -8.97 -8.95 -22.86
C GLN A 8 -9.16 -9.74 -21.56
N LYS A 9 -10.08 -10.73 -21.59
CA LYS A 9 -10.41 -11.56 -20.42
C LYS A 9 -9.16 -12.15 -19.74
N LYS A 10 -8.19 -12.57 -20.54
CA LYS A 10 -6.93 -13.16 -20.08
C LYS A 10 -6.07 -12.18 -19.28
N GLN A 11 -6.14 -10.88 -19.57
CA GLN A 11 -5.36 -9.87 -18.84
C GLN A 11 -6.07 -9.40 -17.56
N LYS A 12 -7.40 -9.40 -17.54
CA LYS A 12 -8.18 -9.04 -16.34
C LYS A 12 -7.87 -9.94 -15.14
N LYS A 13 -7.38 -11.17 -15.36
CA LYS A 13 -6.95 -12.09 -14.29
C LYS A 13 -5.74 -11.60 -13.50
N TRP A 14 -4.97 -10.65 -14.05
CA TRP A 14 -3.81 -10.04 -13.40
C TRP A 14 -4.17 -8.86 -12.51
N LEU A 15 -5.45 -8.44 -12.49
CA LEU A 15 -5.95 -7.37 -11.65
C LEU A 15 -6.81 -7.94 -10.52
N ALA A 16 -7.03 -7.11 -9.49
CA ALA A 16 -8.12 -7.34 -8.57
C ALA A 16 -9.48 -7.47 -9.29
N PRO A 17 -10.42 -8.27 -8.75
CA PRO A 17 -11.80 -8.25 -9.20
C PRO A 17 -12.36 -6.83 -9.18
N LEU A 18 -12.98 -6.41 -10.28
CA LEU A 18 -13.65 -5.12 -10.38
C LEU A 18 -15.14 -5.30 -10.03
N PRO A 19 -15.76 -4.37 -9.27
CA PRO A 19 -15.12 -3.26 -8.55
C PRO A 19 -14.35 -3.73 -7.30
N TYR A 20 -13.29 -3.02 -6.94
CA TYR A 20 -12.43 -3.33 -5.78
C TYR A 20 -12.67 -2.42 -4.55
N GLY A 21 -13.69 -1.55 -4.61
CA GLY A 21 -13.99 -0.57 -3.57
C GLY A 21 -13.13 0.69 -3.69
N GLU A 22 -13.66 1.83 -3.22
CA GLU A 22 -12.91 3.10 -3.22
C GLU A 22 -11.79 3.08 -2.17
N PRO A 23 -10.72 3.86 -2.36
CA PRO A 23 -9.86 4.22 -1.24
C PRO A 23 -10.67 4.86 -0.11
N SER A 24 -10.25 4.68 1.15
CA SER A 24 -10.84 5.45 2.25
C SER A 24 -10.54 6.94 2.09
N GLU A 25 -11.34 7.78 2.74
CA GLU A 25 -11.08 9.23 2.77
C GLU A 25 -9.72 9.54 3.37
N THR A 26 -9.32 8.83 4.43
CA THR A 26 -8.00 8.96 5.07
C THR A 26 -6.87 8.63 4.12
N TYR A 27 -6.96 7.52 3.37
CA TYR A 27 -5.96 7.17 2.37
C TYR A 27 -5.92 8.16 1.21
N GLY A 28 -7.09 8.59 0.73
CA GLY A 28 -7.20 9.60 -0.32
C GLY A 28 -6.58 10.94 0.08
N ALA A 29 -6.85 11.42 1.29
CA ALA A 29 -6.27 12.64 1.83
C ALA A 29 -4.74 12.53 1.97
N LYS A 30 -4.25 11.42 2.51
CA LYS A 30 -2.82 11.12 2.63
C LYS A 30 -2.10 11.10 1.29
N PHE A 31 -2.71 10.47 0.28
CA PHE A 31 -2.19 10.44 -1.08
C PHE A 31 -2.13 11.84 -1.69
N LYS A 32 -3.21 12.62 -1.54
CA LYS A 32 -3.27 13.98 -2.08
C LYS A 32 -2.27 14.92 -1.42
N ALA A 33 -2.04 14.78 -0.12
CA ALA A 33 -1.02 15.54 0.59
C ALA A 33 0.40 15.22 0.08
N LEU A 34 0.68 13.94 -0.21
CA LEU A 34 1.99 13.51 -0.71
C LEU A 34 2.22 13.90 -2.17
N MET A 35 1.23 13.64 -3.04
CA MET A 35 1.39 13.78 -4.50
C MET A 35 0.96 15.15 -5.02
N GLY A 36 0.11 15.89 -4.29
CA GLY A 36 -0.43 17.18 -4.72
C GLY A 36 0.59 18.20 -5.24
N PRO A 37 1.78 18.32 -4.63
CA PRO A 37 2.83 19.21 -5.12
C PRO A 37 3.53 18.74 -6.41
N SER A 38 3.32 17.51 -6.87
CA SER A 38 4.04 16.95 -8.02
C SER A 38 3.46 17.43 -9.36
N PRO A 39 4.29 17.58 -10.42
CA PRO A 39 3.79 17.92 -11.76
C PRO A 39 2.75 16.92 -12.29
N GLU A 40 2.89 15.64 -11.96
CA GLU A 40 1.97 14.59 -12.36
C GLU A 40 0.57 14.80 -11.76
N ALA A 41 0.47 15.33 -10.54
CA ALA A 41 -0.83 15.62 -9.92
C ALA A 41 -1.65 16.65 -10.72
N GLN A 42 -0.98 17.59 -11.42
CA GLN A 42 -1.63 18.56 -12.31
C GLN A 42 -2.31 17.88 -13.51
N MET A 43 -1.86 16.68 -13.88
CA MET A 43 -2.44 15.88 -14.98
C MET A 43 -3.68 15.08 -14.56
N GLY A 44 -4.02 15.08 -13.26
CA GLY A 44 -5.25 14.49 -12.73
C GLY A 44 -5.02 13.58 -11.52
N ILE A 45 -4.84 14.19 -10.35
CA ILE A 45 -4.56 13.50 -9.09
C ILE A 45 -5.55 12.38 -8.74
N ASP A 46 -6.85 12.55 -9.04
CA ASP A 46 -7.86 11.52 -8.75
C ASP A 46 -7.71 10.27 -9.63
N LYS A 47 -7.22 10.43 -10.86
CA LYS A 47 -6.92 9.27 -11.74
C LYS A 47 -5.69 8.52 -11.24
N ILE A 48 -4.69 9.25 -10.74
CA ILE A 48 -3.49 8.64 -10.15
C ILE A 48 -3.84 7.95 -8.83
N LEU A 49 -4.69 8.55 -7.99
CA LEU A 49 -5.21 7.88 -6.80
C LEU A 49 -5.99 6.62 -7.16
N ALA A 50 -6.80 6.66 -8.21
CA ALA A 50 -7.54 5.49 -8.68
C ALA A 50 -6.61 4.36 -9.17
N SER A 51 -5.52 4.70 -9.88
CA SER A 51 -4.52 3.71 -10.31
C SER A 51 -3.71 3.16 -9.15
N GLN A 52 -3.32 4.01 -8.19
CA GLN A 52 -2.64 3.62 -6.96
C GLN A 52 -3.51 2.63 -6.15
N SER A 53 -4.79 2.93 -5.99
CA SER A 53 -5.74 2.07 -5.28
C SER A 53 -6.01 0.75 -6.02
N LEU A 54 -6.06 0.76 -7.36
CA LEU A 54 -6.14 -0.47 -8.16
C LEU A 54 -4.91 -1.36 -7.94
N TRP A 55 -3.73 -0.77 -7.84
CA TRP A 55 -2.49 -1.48 -7.58
C TRP A 55 -2.52 -2.14 -6.20
N ASP A 56 -2.88 -1.39 -5.16
CA ASP A 56 -3.06 -1.91 -3.80
C ASP A 56 -4.09 -3.04 -3.74
N ALA A 57 -5.24 -2.87 -4.39
CA ALA A 57 -6.26 -3.89 -4.48
C ALA A 57 -5.71 -5.17 -5.16
N THR A 58 -4.92 -5.02 -6.21
CA THR A 58 -4.35 -6.15 -6.96
C THR A 58 -3.33 -6.91 -6.12
N MET A 59 -2.43 -6.21 -5.41
CA MET A 59 -1.50 -6.83 -4.46
C MET A 59 -2.26 -7.57 -3.35
N SER A 60 -3.26 -6.92 -2.76
CA SER A 60 -4.12 -7.48 -1.72
C SER A 60 -4.87 -8.73 -2.16
N ASN A 61 -5.45 -8.72 -3.36
CA ASN A 61 -6.17 -9.86 -3.92
C ASN A 61 -5.22 -11.04 -4.13
N SER A 62 -3.98 -10.77 -4.56
CA SER A 62 -2.97 -11.81 -4.76
C SER A 62 -2.60 -12.49 -3.44
N VAL A 63 -2.35 -11.71 -2.39
CA VAL A 63 -2.11 -12.21 -1.03
C VAL A 63 -3.33 -12.97 -0.49
N ALA A 64 -4.52 -12.41 -0.64
CA ALA A 64 -5.76 -13.03 -0.14
C ALA A 64 -6.05 -14.37 -0.80
N ARG A 65 -5.82 -14.50 -2.12
CA ARG A 65 -5.97 -15.77 -2.85
C ARG A 65 -4.95 -16.81 -2.35
N TYR A 66 -3.69 -16.43 -2.25
CA TYR A 66 -2.65 -17.32 -1.75
C TYR A 66 -2.96 -17.84 -0.33
N LEU A 67 -3.39 -16.97 0.58
CA LEU A 67 -3.77 -17.34 1.95
C LEU A 67 -5.06 -18.17 2.05
N LYS A 68 -5.95 -18.11 1.05
CA LYS A 68 -7.15 -18.97 0.98
C LYS A 68 -6.77 -20.40 0.59
N GLU A 69 -5.84 -20.53 -0.35
CA GLU A 69 -5.33 -21.83 -0.83
C GLU A 69 -4.37 -22.47 0.17
N ASN A 70 -3.62 -21.66 0.93
CA ASN A 70 -2.59 -22.12 1.86
C ASN A 70 -2.97 -21.79 3.32
N LYS A 71 -3.93 -22.54 3.86
CA LYS A 71 -4.41 -22.38 5.25
C LYS A 71 -3.25 -22.65 6.21
N ARG A 72 -2.71 -21.59 6.84
CA ARG A 72 -1.55 -21.51 7.79
C ARG A 72 -0.25 -20.94 7.22
N ALA A 73 -0.18 -20.58 5.94
CA ALA A 73 1.00 -19.89 5.43
C ALA A 73 1.18 -18.49 6.04
N LEU A 74 2.43 -18.08 6.18
CA LEU A 74 2.83 -16.69 6.44
C LEU A 74 3.24 -16.07 5.10
N VAL A 75 2.69 -14.90 4.77
CA VAL A 75 3.12 -14.11 3.62
C VAL A 75 3.91 -12.92 4.12
N VAL A 76 5.16 -12.78 3.65
CA VAL A 76 5.96 -11.57 3.82
C VAL A 76 5.82 -10.74 2.54
N HIS A 77 5.17 -9.58 2.65
CA HIS A 77 4.91 -8.70 1.52
C HIS A 77 5.82 -7.48 1.58
N LEU A 78 6.92 -7.51 0.83
CA LEU A 78 7.87 -6.41 0.73
C LEU A 78 7.37 -5.40 -0.31
N VAL A 79 7.01 -4.20 0.13
CA VAL A 79 6.46 -3.13 -0.73
C VAL A 79 6.96 -1.75 -0.29
N GLY A 80 6.78 -0.77 -1.16
CA GLY A 80 6.99 0.63 -0.79
C GLY A 80 6.06 1.02 0.36
N ALA A 81 6.58 1.75 1.35
CA ALA A 81 5.88 1.97 2.61
C ALA A 81 4.49 2.60 2.45
N PHE A 82 4.32 3.52 1.50
CA PHE A 82 3.05 4.19 1.23
C PHE A 82 1.88 3.20 1.05
N HIS A 83 2.16 2.03 0.47
CA HIS A 83 1.14 1.00 0.20
C HIS A 83 0.57 0.33 1.46
N THR A 84 1.22 0.46 2.63
CA THR A 84 0.82 -0.25 3.87
C THR A 84 0.91 0.57 5.15
N GLU A 85 1.62 1.70 5.14
CA GLU A 85 1.79 2.55 6.31
C GLU A 85 0.44 3.04 6.86
N SER A 86 0.38 3.18 8.19
CA SER A 86 -0.88 3.48 8.91
C SER A 86 -2.00 2.47 8.66
N ARG A 87 -1.67 1.26 8.19
CA ARG A 87 -2.61 0.20 7.83
C ARG A 87 -3.60 0.61 6.72
N LEU A 88 -3.21 1.55 5.87
CA LEU A 88 -4.01 2.01 4.74
C LEU A 88 -3.68 1.23 3.45
N GLY A 89 -4.38 1.53 2.34
CA GLY A 89 -4.06 1.03 1.01
C GLY A 89 -4.21 -0.48 0.88
N THR A 90 -3.08 -1.20 0.76
CA THR A 90 -3.06 -2.67 0.64
C THR A 90 -3.70 -3.35 1.85
N ILE A 91 -3.51 -2.83 3.06
CA ILE A 91 -4.11 -3.46 4.26
C ILE A 91 -5.63 -3.31 4.25
N GLU A 92 -6.15 -2.14 3.85
CA GLU A 92 -7.60 -1.92 3.74
C GLU A 92 -8.25 -2.87 2.74
N HIS A 93 -7.65 -3.01 1.55
CA HIS A 93 -8.13 -3.93 0.52
C HIS A 93 -8.02 -5.40 0.95
N LEU A 94 -6.94 -5.78 1.62
CA LEU A 94 -6.77 -7.14 2.17
C LEU A 94 -7.89 -7.50 3.14
N LEU A 95 -8.26 -6.57 4.04
CA LEU A 95 -9.34 -6.77 4.99
C LEU A 95 -10.72 -6.78 4.31
N ARG A 96 -10.90 -6.15 3.14
CA ARG A 96 -12.11 -6.35 2.33
C ARG A 96 -12.18 -7.76 1.76
N TYR A 97 -11.09 -8.27 1.20
CA TYR A 97 -11.07 -9.60 0.56
C TYR A 97 -11.04 -10.77 1.56
N ARG A 98 -10.50 -10.54 2.76
CA ARG A 98 -10.36 -11.54 3.81
C ARG A 98 -10.38 -10.84 5.19
N PRO A 99 -11.57 -10.48 5.73
CA PRO A 99 -11.74 -9.64 6.93
C PRO A 99 -11.08 -10.16 8.21
N LYS A 100 -10.89 -11.47 8.33
CA LYS A 100 -10.28 -12.11 9.51
C LYS A 100 -8.75 -12.26 9.39
N THR A 101 -8.12 -11.59 8.44
CA THR A 101 -6.66 -11.68 8.26
C THR A 101 -5.95 -10.88 9.33
N ARG A 102 -5.10 -11.56 10.10
CA ARG A 102 -4.13 -10.89 10.96
C ARG A 102 -3.00 -10.38 10.09
N ALA A 103 -2.73 -9.08 10.16
CA ALA A 103 -1.64 -8.43 9.45
C ALA A 103 -0.81 -7.62 10.44
N ILE A 104 0.50 -7.66 10.27
CA ILE A 104 1.46 -6.80 10.98
C ILE A 104 2.12 -5.92 9.91
N VAL A 105 2.13 -4.61 10.14
CA VAL A 105 2.82 -3.62 9.31
C VAL A 105 4.13 -3.25 10.00
N VAL A 106 5.24 -3.57 9.34
CA VAL A 106 6.58 -3.15 9.75
C VAL A 106 7.04 -2.07 8.80
N THR A 107 7.13 -0.84 9.31
CA THR A 107 7.49 0.33 8.50
C THR A 107 8.96 0.67 8.72
N VAL A 108 9.74 0.64 7.66
CA VAL A 108 11.17 0.99 7.69
C VAL A 108 11.34 2.42 7.17
N ARG A 109 12.10 3.26 7.89
CA ARG A 109 12.37 4.66 7.56
C ARG A 109 13.86 4.95 7.61
N TYR A 110 14.33 5.72 6.64
CA TYR A 110 15.67 6.28 6.63
C TYR A 110 15.62 7.62 7.36
N GLU A 111 16.38 7.76 8.44
CA GLU A 111 16.45 8.98 9.25
C GLU A 111 17.91 9.40 9.46
N ASP A 112 18.16 10.70 9.49
CA ASP A 112 19.49 11.24 9.84
C ASP A 112 19.82 10.97 11.31
N ASP A 113 18.83 11.11 12.20
CA ASP A 113 18.90 10.71 13.61
C ASP A 113 18.07 9.45 13.86
N PHE A 114 18.50 8.32 13.30
CA PHE A 114 17.83 7.02 13.41
C PHE A 114 17.88 6.40 14.83
N LYS A 115 18.56 7.04 15.78
CA LYS A 115 18.60 6.60 17.19
C LYS A 115 17.50 7.24 18.03
N THR A 116 16.84 8.28 17.52
CA THR A 116 15.80 9.01 18.23
C THR A 116 14.44 8.75 17.60
N PHE A 117 13.49 8.25 18.40
CA PHE A 117 12.11 8.12 17.96
C PHE A 117 11.39 9.47 18.06
N ASP A 118 11.32 10.19 16.93
CA ASP A 118 10.45 11.36 16.80
C ASP A 118 8.97 10.94 16.76
N LYS A 119 8.24 11.19 17.85
CA LYS A 119 6.82 10.82 17.96
C LYS A 119 5.94 11.49 16.90
N ALA A 120 6.27 12.70 16.45
CA ALA A 120 5.45 13.40 15.47
C ALA A 120 5.57 12.76 14.07
N LYS A 121 6.71 12.13 13.76
CA LYS A 121 6.98 11.49 12.47
C LYS A 121 6.68 9.99 12.45
N HIS A 122 6.92 9.31 13.57
CA HIS A 122 7.00 7.85 13.60
C HIS A 122 5.83 7.18 14.31
N THR A 123 4.93 7.92 14.93
CA THR A 123 3.73 7.34 15.55
C THR A 123 2.71 6.95 14.47
N ASP A 124 1.99 5.85 14.68
CA ASP A 124 0.87 5.37 13.83
C ASP A 124 1.20 5.11 12.35
N ILE A 125 2.47 4.98 11.97
CA ILE A 125 2.86 4.60 10.59
C ILE A 125 3.06 3.09 10.40
N GLY A 126 3.00 2.29 11.46
CA GLY A 126 3.07 0.82 11.44
C GLY A 126 2.87 0.24 12.84
N ASP A 127 2.72 -1.08 12.95
CA ASP A 127 2.71 -1.77 14.25
C ASP A 127 4.13 -1.80 14.86
N TYR A 128 5.13 -1.85 13.97
CA TYR A 128 6.53 -1.66 14.31
C TYR A 128 7.14 -0.64 13.36
N VAL A 129 8.02 0.20 13.88
CA VAL A 129 8.79 1.17 13.10
C VAL A 129 10.26 0.92 13.31
N ILE A 130 10.99 0.72 12.21
CA ILE A 130 12.43 0.50 12.20
C ILE A 130 13.07 1.75 11.58
N LEU A 131 13.89 2.45 12.36
CA LEU A 131 14.68 3.57 11.88
C LEU A 131 16.05 3.06 11.45
N THR A 132 16.46 3.44 10.26
CA THR A 132 17.74 3.06 9.67
C THR A 132 18.52 4.31 9.29
N ASP A 133 19.84 4.22 9.37
CA ASP A 133 20.75 5.30 9.02
C ASP A 133 20.57 5.73 7.55
N ALA A 134 20.16 6.98 7.35
CA ALA A 134 19.94 7.57 6.02
C ALA A 134 21.21 7.64 5.16
N LYS A 135 22.40 7.55 5.78
CA LYS A 135 23.69 7.59 5.09
C LYS A 135 24.12 6.23 4.55
N GLN A 136 23.39 5.16 4.86
CA GLN A 136 23.72 3.84 4.33
C GLN A 136 23.56 3.82 2.81
N PRO A 137 24.57 3.35 2.07
CA PRO A 137 24.50 3.27 0.62
C PRO A 137 23.40 2.28 0.20
N ARG A 138 22.62 2.66 -0.80
CA ARG A 138 21.64 1.74 -1.39
C ARG A 138 22.37 0.58 -2.06
N SER A 139 21.79 -0.61 -1.98
CA SER A 139 22.26 -1.77 -2.75
C SER A 139 22.37 -1.39 -4.22
N LYS A 140 23.50 -1.73 -4.85
CA LYS A 140 23.66 -1.60 -6.31
C LYS A 140 22.57 -2.45 -6.96
N ARG A 141 21.76 -1.84 -7.81
CA ARG A 141 20.74 -2.53 -8.62
C ARG A 141 21.38 -3.12 -9.86
#